data_AF-A0A7V6G6S8-F1
#
_entry.id   AF-A0A7V6G6S8-F1
#
_cell.length_a   1.000
_cell.length_b   1.000
_cell.length_c   1.000
_cell.angle_alpha   90.00
_cell.angle_beta   90.00
_cell.angle_gamma   90.00
#
_symmetry.space_group_name_H-M   'P 1'
#
loop_
_entity.id
_entity.type
_entity.pdbx_description
1 polymer ?
#
loop_
_entity_poly.entity_id
_entity_poly.type
_entity_poly.pdbx_seq_one_letter_code
_entity_poly.pdbx_strand_id
1 'polypeptide(L)'
;MKNQNYNRAFTPDKISELKNNEIFVFGSNLQGAHGGGAARVALNNFGAVWGQGVGLQGQSYAIPTMQGGVETIKPYVDEFIDFAHQHTELQFYVTRIGCGIAGFRDKDIAPLFTKAIELPNIILPKSFVEIIDNQ
;
A
#
# COMPACT_ATOMS: atom_id res chain seq x y z
N MET A 1 2.73 24.15 0.50
CA MET A 1 3.27 24.42 1.87
C MET A 1 3.70 23.06 2.40
N LYS A 2 4.90 22.90 2.99
CA LYS A 2 5.32 21.58 3.49
C LYS A 2 4.25 21.04 4.45
N ASN A 3 3.65 19.91 4.14
CA ASN A 3 2.67 19.28 5.01
C ASN A 3 3.43 18.77 6.26
N GLN A 4 3.43 19.55 7.32
CA GLN A 4 4.12 19.28 8.60
C GLN A 4 3.51 18.09 9.38
N ASN A 5 2.59 17.33 8.77
CA ASN A 5 1.80 16.30 9.44
C ASN A 5 2.42 14.89 9.39
N TYR A 6 3.40 14.64 8.51
CA TYR A 6 4.07 13.34 8.46
C TYR A 6 5.35 13.35 9.32
N ASN A 7 5.22 12.99 10.60
CA ASN A 7 6.30 13.02 11.59
C ASN A 7 6.79 11.63 12.02
N ARG A 8 6.66 10.63 11.14
CA ARG A 8 6.98 9.22 11.40
C ARG A 8 7.93 8.65 10.35
N ALA A 9 8.41 7.43 10.58
CA ALA A 9 9.28 6.74 9.62
C ALA A 9 8.56 6.49 8.28
N PHE A 10 9.34 6.24 7.23
CA PHE A 10 8.83 5.81 5.93
C PHE A 10 8.87 4.30 5.82
N THR A 11 8.06 3.74 4.92
CA THR A 11 8.14 2.32 4.59
C THR A 11 9.52 2.04 3.99
N PRO A 12 10.29 1.09 4.54
CA PRO A 12 11.57 0.73 3.97
C PRO A 12 11.39 0.06 2.60
N ASP A 13 12.34 0.24 1.69
CA ASP A 13 12.28 -0.35 0.34
C ASP A 13 12.20 -1.89 0.35
N LYS A 14 12.72 -2.50 1.42
CA LYS A 14 12.66 -3.95 1.66
C LYS A 14 12.18 -4.21 3.08
N ILE A 15 11.10 -4.97 3.19
CA ILE A 15 10.57 -5.50 4.45
C ILE A 15 10.91 -6.99 4.48
N SER A 16 11.67 -7.43 5.47
CA SER A 16 12.04 -8.84 5.66
C SER A 16 11.25 -9.53 6.75
N GLU A 17 10.68 -8.76 7.68
CA GLU A 17 9.94 -9.25 8.84
C GLU A 17 8.84 -8.25 9.22
N LEU A 18 7.80 -8.76 9.86
CA LEU A 18 6.68 -8.00 10.40
C LEU A 18 6.43 -8.48 11.83
N LYS A 19 6.09 -7.55 12.73
CA LYS A 19 5.49 -7.91 14.02
C LYS A 19 4.07 -8.41 13.82
N ASN A 20 3.51 -9.01 14.88
CA ASN A 20 2.17 -9.62 14.82
C ASN A 20 1.07 -8.66 14.32
N ASN A 21 1.16 -7.37 14.65
CA ASN A 21 0.17 -6.36 14.27
C ASN A 21 0.58 -5.51 13.04
N GLU A 22 1.66 -5.88 12.35
CA GLU A 22 2.14 -5.15 11.17
C GLU A 22 1.68 -5.85 9.90
N ILE A 23 1.24 -5.06 8.92
CA ILE A 23 0.61 -5.53 7.68
C ILE A 23 1.39 -4.99 6.47
N PHE A 24 1.75 -5.88 5.56
CA PHE A 24 2.40 -5.54 4.29
C PHE A 24 1.37 -5.19 3.22
N VAL A 25 1.32 -3.92 2.79
CA VAL A 25 0.36 -3.48 1.77
C VAL A 25 1.01 -3.45 0.40
N PHE A 26 0.43 -4.19 -0.54
CA PHE A 26 1.04 -4.46 -1.85
C PHE A 26 0.07 -4.31 -3.01
N GLY A 27 0.63 -4.03 -4.19
CA GLY A 27 -0.12 -4.01 -5.45
C GLY A 27 -0.40 -5.43 -5.95
N SER A 28 -1.66 -5.74 -6.26
CA SER A 28 -2.12 -7.01 -6.81
C SER A 28 -2.86 -6.83 -8.15
N ASN A 29 -3.38 -7.92 -8.70
CA ASN A 29 -4.44 -7.94 -9.71
C ASN A 29 -5.71 -8.56 -9.10
N LEU A 30 -6.86 -8.36 -9.76
CA LEU A 30 -8.15 -8.84 -9.25
C LEU A 30 -8.21 -10.36 -9.09
N GLN A 31 -7.44 -11.11 -9.89
CA GLN A 31 -7.39 -12.57 -9.80
C GLN A 31 -6.49 -13.07 -8.65
N GLY A 32 -5.78 -12.19 -7.93
CA GLY A 32 -4.84 -12.58 -6.88
C GLY A 32 -3.67 -13.44 -7.37
N ALA A 33 -3.24 -13.25 -8.63
CA ALA A 33 -2.08 -13.95 -9.18
C ALA A 33 -0.78 -13.28 -8.69
N HIS A 34 -0.36 -13.67 -7.48
CA HIS A 34 0.76 -13.08 -6.74
C HIS A 34 2.14 -13.62 -7.17
N GLY A 35 2.38 -13.73 -8.48
CA GLY A 35 3.57 -14.40 -9.04
C GLY A 35 4.84 -13.56 -9.15
N GLY A 36 4.78 -12.24 -8.92
CA GLY A 36 5.92 -11.35 -9.13
C GLY A 36 5.99 -10.16 -8.15
N GLY A 37 7.17 -9.54 -8.09
CA GLY A 37 7.41 -8.31 -7.33
C GLY A 37 6.99 -8.40 -5.86
N ALA A 38 6.40 -7.32 -5.35
CA ALA A 38 5.90 -7.23 -3.98
C ALA A 38 4.80 -8.27 -3.69
N ALA A 39 3.97 -8.62 -4.67
CA ALA A 39 2.93 -9.64 -4.49
C ALA A 39 3.53 -11.02 -4.18
N ARG A 40 4.61 -11.41 -4.87
CA ARG A 40 5.32 -12.67 -4.57
C ARG A 40 5.96 -12.66 -3.18
N VAL A 41 6.49 -11.52 -2.76
CA VAL A 41 7.03 -11.35 -1.41
C VAL A 41 5.92 -11.53 -0.37
N ALA A 42 4.77 -10.89 -0.58
CA ALA A 42 3.60 -11.03 0.29
C ALA A 42 3.11 -12.49 0.41
N LEU A 43 3.04 -13.20 -0.73
CA LEU A 43 2.66 -14.61 -0.79
C LEU A 43 3.64 -15.51 -0.02
N ASN A 44 4.94 -15.33 -0.25
CA ASN A 44 5.94 -16.23 0.31
C ASN A 44 6.21 -15.98 1.81
N ASN A 45 6.08 -14.74 2.27
CA ASN A 45 6.60 -14.34 3.58
C ASN A 45 5.53 -13.83 4.54
N PHE A 46 4.43 -13.28 4.04
CA PHE A 46 3.48 -12.49 4.87
C PHE A 46 2.03 -12.98 4.75
N GLY A 47 1.85 -14.21 4.25
CA GLY A 47 0.55 -14.90 4.27
C GLY A 47 -0.47 -14.39 3.26
N ALA A 48 -0.04 -13.71 2.19
CA ALA A 48 -0.95 -13.48 1.07
C ALA A 48 -1.36 -14.82 0.43
N VAL A 49 -2.59 -14.89 -0.03
CA VAL A 49 -3.27 -16.08 -0.55
C VAL A 49 -3.40 -15.94 -2.07
N TRP A 50 -2.92 -16.96 -2.79
CA TRP A 50 -3.14 -17.04 -4.24
C TRP A 50 -4.64 -17.07 -4.54
N GLY A 51 -5.10 -16.24 -5.48
CA GLY A 51 -6.52 -16.13 -5.82
C GLY A 51 -7.26 -15.00 -5.09
N GLN A 52 -6.66 -14.38 -4.07
CA GLN A 52 -7.27 -13.28 -3.32
C GLN A 52 -6.63 -11.93 -3.69
N GLY A 53 -7.20 -11.22 -4.67
CA GLY A 53 -6.65 -9.97 -5.19
C GLY A 53 -6.91 -8.71 -4.36
N VAL A 54 -7.76 -8.79 -3.34
CA VAL A 54 -8.30 -7.62 -2.61
C VAL A 54 -8.27 -7.87 -1.11
N GLY A 55 -7.94 -6.82 -0.35
CA GLY A 55 -8.17 -6.76 1.09
C GLY A 55 -7.16 -7.55 1.94
N LEU A 56 -7.48 -7.64 3.23
CA LEU A 56 -6.65 -8.28 4.25
C LEU A 56 -6.59 -9.81 4.07
N GLN A 57 -5.39 -10.37 4.21
CA GLN A 57 -5.07 -11.79 4.10
C GLN A 57 -3.74 -12.08 4.82
N GLY A 58 -3.77 -12.91 5.87
CA GLY A 58 -2.60 -13.10 6.73
C GLY A 58 -2.10 -11.77 7.30
N GLN A 59 -0.81 -11.48 7.13
CA GLN A 59 -0.19 -10.19 7.46
C GLN A 59 0.00 -9.32 6.20
N SER A 60 -0.89 -9.44 5.22
CA SER A 60 -0.82 -8.72 3.95
C SER A 60 -2.17 -8.06 3.61
N TYR A 61 -2.13 -6.91 2.94
CA TYR A 61 -3.31 -6.26 2.39
C TYR A 61 -3.12 -5.99 0.91
N ALA A 62 -4.01 -6.53 0.06
CA ALA A 62 -3.90 -6.45 -1.39
C ALA A 62 -4.72 -5.27 -1.95
N ILE A 63 -4.08 -4.45 -2.80
CA ILE A 63 -4.74 -3.38 -3.55
C ILE A 63 -4.60 -3.67 -5.06
N PRO A 64 -5.70 -3.93 -5.80
CA PRO A 64 -5.65 -4.12 -7.24
C PRO A 64 -5.12 -2.89 -7.99
N THR A 65 -4.12 -3.10 -8.85
CA THR A 65 -3.48 -2.05 -9.66
C THR A 65 -3.35 -2.40 -11.14
N MET A 66 -4.01 -3.45 -11.62
CA MET A 66 -3.80 -3.99 -12.98
C MET A 66 -5.07 -4.03 -13.84
N GLN A 67 -6.12 -3.30 -13.47
CA GLN A 67 -7.44 -3.34 -14.09
C GLN A 67 -7.79 -2.09 -14.93
N GLY A 68 -6.83 -1.21 -15.20
CA GLY A 68 -7.05 0.02 -15.97
C GLY A 68 -6.08 1.12 -15.56
N GLY A 69 -6.53 2.37 -15.63
CA GLY A 69 -5.77 3.53 -15.16
C GLY A 69 -5.91 3.78 -13.67
N VAL A 70 -5.33 4.89 -13.22
CA VAL A 70 -5.31 5.34 -11.80
C VAL A 70 -6.72 5.44 -11.22
N GLU A 71 -7.70 5.84 -12.03
CA GLU A 71 -9.11 5.93 -11.66
C GLU A 71 -9.70 4.60 -11.21
N THR A 72 -9.22 3.48 -11.75
CA THR A 72 -9.68 2.13 -11.36
C THR A 72 -9.03 1.63 -10.07
N ILE A 73 -7.95 2.29 -9.62
CA ILE A 73 -7.19 1.97 -8.40
C ILE A 73 -7.78 2.73 -7.21
N LYS A 74 -8.20 3.99 -7.44
CA LYS A 74 -8.67 4.90 -6.40
C LYS A 74 -9.71 4.27 -5.44
N PRO A 75 -10.77 3.56 -5.89
CA PRO A 75 -11.75 2.98 -4.97
C PRO A 75 -11.13 1.99 -3.97
N TYR A 76 -10.14 1.21 -4.38
CA TYR A 76 -9.45 0.26 -3.50
C TYR A 76 -8.50 0.94 -2.52
N VAL A 77 -7.90 2.07 -2.91
CA VAL A 77 -7.11 2.90 -1.99
C VAL A 77 -8.01 3.58 -0.96
N ASP A 78 -9.17 4.10 -1.38
CA ASP A 78 -10.16 4.66 -0.47
C ASP A 78 -10.63 3.59 0.54
N GLU A 79 -10.98 2.39 0.08
CA GLU A 79 -11.37 1.26 0.94
C GLU A 79 -10.26 0.86 1.92
N PHE A 80 -9.00 0.80 1.46
CA PHE A 80 -7.86 0.55 2.33
C PHE A 80 -7.69 1.60 3.42
N ILE A 81 -7.83 2.89 3.08
CA ILE A 81 -7.71 3.99 4.04
C ILE A 81 -8.83 3.91 5.09
N ASP A 82 -10.06 3.64 4.65
CA ASP A 82 -11.21 3.48 5.56
C ASP A 82 -11.02 2.25 6.46
N PHE A 83 -10.50 1.15 5.94
CA PHE A 83 -10.15 -0.04 6.72
C PHE A 83 -9.08 0.28 7.77
N ALA A 84 -7.99 0.93 7.38
CA ALA A 84 -6.91 1.29 8.29
C ALA A 84 -7.36 2.26 9.38
N HIS A 85 -8.28 3.17 9.07
CA HIS A 85 -8.89 4.07 10.05
C HIS A 85 -9.74 3.33 11.09
N GLN A 86 -10.42 2.23 10.70
CA GLN A 86 -11.20 1.39 11.62
C GLN A 86 -10.34 0.42 12.43
N HIS A 87 -9.14 0.09 11.94
CA HIS A 87 -8.22 -0.90 12.52
C HIS A 87 -6.93 -0.26 13.06
N THR A 88 -7.08 0.67 14.02
CA THR A 88 -5.95 1.42 14.61
C THR A 88 -4.96 0.55 15.40
N GLU A 89 -5.34 -0.68 15.75
CA GLU A 89 -4.47 -1.69 16.36
C GLU A 89 -3.42 -2.26 15.38
N LEU A 90 -3.68 -2.15 14.08
CA LEU A 90 -2.80 -2.62 13.01
C LEU A 90 -1.96 -1.48 12.46
N GLN A 91 -0.71 -1.77 12.10
CA GLN A 91 0.18 -0.84 11.43
C GLN A 91 0.46 -1.32 9.99
N PHE A 92 0.19 -0.46 9.02
CA PHE A 92 0.22 -0.80 7.60
C PHE A 92 1.45 -0.20 6.93
N TYR A 93 2.30 -1.04 6.36
CA TYR A 93 3.46 -0.63 5.58
C TYR A 93 3.12 -0.65 4.10
N VAL A 94 2.87 0.53 3.54
CA VAL A 94 2.52 0.72 2.13
C VAL A 94 3.79 0.66 1.29
N THR A 95 3.84 -0.29 0.37
CA THR A 95 4.90 -0.35 -0.66
C THR A 95 4.66 0.70 -1.76
N ARG A 96 5.55 0.84 -2.74
CA ARG A 96 5.29 1.65 -3.95
C ARG A 96 4.27 0.94 -4.85
N ILE A 97 3.03 0.88 -4.39
CA ILE A 97 1.90 0.16 -4.99
C ILE A 97 1.70 0.62 -6.44
N GLY A 98 1.62 -0.32 -7.38
CA GLY A 98 1.48 -0.03 -8.81
C GLY A 98 2.75 0.44 -9.52
N CYS A 99 3.80 0.86 -8.82
CA CYS A 99 5.00 1.46 -9.41
C CYS A 99 6.12 0.46 -9.79
N GLY A 100 5.84 -0.83 -9.65
CA GLY A 100 6.72 -1.93 -10.11
C GLY A 100 6.22 -2.51 -11.43
N ILE A 101 5.66 -3.72 -11.37
CA ILE A 101 5.20 -4.49 -12.54
C ILE A 101 4.07 -3.78 -13.31
N ALA A 102 3.15 -3.11 -12.60
CA ALA A 102 2.04 -2.39 -13.25
C ALA A 102 2.49 -1.10 -13.97
N GLY A 103 3.71 -0.62 -13.70
CA GLY A 103 4.35 0.44 -14.50
C GLY A 103 3.87 1.87 -14.24
N PHE A 104 3.07 2.12 -13.21
CA PHE A 104 2.68 3.49 -12.84
C PHE A 104 3.87 4.27 -12.29
N ARG A 105 3.86 5.60 -12.42
CA ARG A 105 4.87 6.44 -11.76
C ARG A 105 4.37 6.83 -10.39
N ASP A 106 5.29 7.03 -9.46
CA ASP A 106 4.96 7.47 -8.09
C ASP A 106 4.05 8.72 -8.11
N LYS A 107 4.27 9.67 -9.03
CA LYS A 107 3.45 10.89 -9.15
C LYS A 107 1.99 10.66 -9.58
N ASP A 108 1.70 9.52 -10.18
CA ASP A 108 0.36 9.15 -10.62
C ASP A 108 -0.40 8.43 -9.47
N ILE A 109 0.31 7.69 -8.61
CA ILE A 109 -0.29 6.91 -7.50
C ILE A 109 -0.30 7.66 -6.17
N ALA A 110 0.78 8.35 -5.81
CA ALA A 110 0.91 9.06 -4.54
C ALA A 110 -0.28 9.99 -4.22
N PRO A 111 -0.87 10.74 -5.17
CA PRO A 111 -2.04 11.58 -4.89
C PRO A 111 -3.28 10.81 -4.39
N LEU A 112 -3.37 9.50 -4.64
CA LEU A 112 -4.46 8.67 -4.10
C LEU A 112 -4.35 8.49 -2.58
N PHE A 113 -3.14 8.64 -2.02
CA PHE A 113 -2.84 8.43 -0.60
C PHE A 113 -2.83 9.72 0.22
N THR A 114 -3.27 10.86 -0.31
CA THR A 114 -3.25 12.14 0.43
C THR A 114 -3.94 12.06 1.80
N LYS A 115 -5.08 11.36 1.89
CA LYS A 115 -5.79 11.16 3.17
C LYS A 115 -5.02 10.26 4.16
N ALA A 116 -4.14 9.39 3.67
CA ALA A 116 -3.36 8.50 4.52
C ALA A 116 -2.27 9.24 5.32
N ILE A 117 -1.90 10.47 4.94
CA ILE A 117 -0.95 11.30 5.71
C ILE A 117 -1.43 11.49 7.15
N GLU A 118 -2.73 11.67 7.33
CA GLU A 118 -3.36 11.95 8.64
C GLU A 118 -3.51 10.70 9.52
N LEU A 119 -3.35 9.50 8.96
CA LEU A 119 -3.52 8.24 9.69
C LEU A 119 -2.17 7.70 10.20
N PRO A 120 -1.86 7.78 11.51
CA PRO A 120 -0.53 7.45 12.03
C PRO A 120 -0.16 5.97 11.88
N ASN A 121 -1.16 5.09 11.76
CA ASN A 121 -0.96 3.67 11.56
C ASN A 121 -0.75 3.28 10.09
N ILE A 122 -0.79 4.23 9.15
CA ILE A 122 -0.32 4.03 7.78
C ILE A 122 1.07 4.63 7.63
N ILE A 123 2.02 3.77 7.28
CA ILE A 123 3.39 4.10 6.95
C ILE A 123 3.51 4.10 5.42
N LEU A 124 3.88 5.25 4.84
CA LEU A 124 3.98 5.46 3.39
C LEU A 124 5.45 5.39 2.93
N PRO A 125 5.70 5.05 1.65
CA PRO A 125 7.01 5.22 1.04
C PRO A 125 7.42 6.69 1.05
N LYS A 126 8.73 6.95 1.21
CA LYS A 126 9.28 8.31 1.21
C LYS A 126 8.88 9.10 -0.04
N SER A 127 8.95 8.48 -1.22
CA SER A 127 8.61 9.14 -2.48
C SER A 127 7.15 9.59 -2.54
N PHE A 128 6.22 8.82 -1.95
CA PHE A 128 4.82 9.20 -1.92
C PHE A 128 4.61 10.43 -1.02
N VAL A 129 5.21 10.43 0.17
CA VAL A 129 5.13 11.59 1.08
C VAL A 129 5.74 12.84 0.46
N GLU A 130 6.92 12.73 -0.15
CA GLU A 130 7.57 13.86 -0.84
C GLU A 130 6.71 14.42 -1.98
N ILE A 131 6.00 13.57 -2.73
CA ILE A 131 5.10 14.03 -3.79
C ILE A 131 3.87 14.73 -3.19
N ILE A 132 3.29 14.19 -2.13
CA ILE A 132 2.10 14.76 -1.48
C ILE A 132 2.43 16.11 -0.82
N ASP A 133 3.60 16.24 -0.18
CA ASP A 133 4.03 17.46 0.51
C ASP A 133 4.39 18.62 -0.43
N ASN A 134 4.76 18.31 -1.67
CA ASN A 134 5.14 19.27 -2.70
C ASN A 134 3.97 19.70 -3.62
N GLN A 135 2.74 19.26 -3.32
CA GLN A 135 1.52 19.73 -3.96
C GLN A 135 1.01 21.05 -3.35
#